data_AF-A0A4V1Q3J7-F1
#
_entry.id   AF-A0A4V1Q3J7-F1
#
_cell.length_a   1.000
_cell.length_b   1.000
_cell.length_c   1.000
_cell.angle_alpha   90.00
_cell.angle_beta   90.00
_cell.angle_gamma   90.00
#
_symmetry.space_group_name_H-M   'P 1'
#
loop_
_entity.id
_entity.type
_entity.pdbx_description
1 polymer ?
#
loop_
_entity_poly.entity_id
_entity_poly.type
_entity_poly.pdbx_seq_one_letter_code
_entity_poly.pdbx_strand_id
1 'polypeptide(L)'
;MLSQDDFVIAQSLLLEELEEEEDDEEDLLSLAAVAGTMVYGSEEARERRNEAQRDRQQYLMRSDLLPDPQRATPWLAVHDSWNNRAYITTMGFDVATFEHILESDFASKWNSTPIPRSNSKGTKPPLLGRRSLDAAGGLGLVLHYLTSTMLDVSLMQIFAIIPSTVS
;
A
#
# COMPACT_ATOMS: atom_id res chain seq x y z
N MET A 1 66.66 43.39 -4.65
CA MET A 1 67.21 42.13 -5.19
C MET A 1 66.82 41.09 -4.16
N LEU A 2 65.71 40.37 -4.40
CA LEU A 2 65.33 39.26 -3.51
C LEU A 2 66.49 38.26 -3.53
N SER A 3 66.90 37.77 -2.36
CA SER A 3 67.96 36.75 -2.29
C SER A 3 67.49 35.52 -3.05
N GLN A 4 68.40 34.83 -3.72
CA GLN A 4 68.08 33.58 -4.43
C GLN A 4 67.43 32.55 -3.48
N ASP A 5 67.76 32.63 -2.19
CA ASP A 5 67.20 31.79 -1.13
C ASP A 5 65.74 32.13 -0.79
N ASP A 6 65.34 33.42 -0.85
CA ASP A 6 63.96 33.84 -0.55
C ASP A 6 62.98 33.35 -1.63
N PHE A 7 63.45 33.28 -2.89
CA PHE A 7 62.66 32.76 -4.01
C PHE A 7 62.44 31.24 -3.90
N VAL A 8 63.45 30.50 -3.43
CA VAL A 8 63.35 29.05 -3.21
C VAL A 8 62.39 28.74 -2.06
N ILE A 9 62.44 29.52 -0.98
CA ILE A 9 61.52 29.37 0.16
C ILE A 9 60.07 29.68 -0.24
N ALA A 10 59.86 30.75 -1.02
CA ALA A 10 58.53 31.07 -1.53
C ALA A 10 57.99 29.96 -2.46
N GLN A 11 58.86 29.35 -3.28
CA GLN A 11 58.47 28.23 -4.14
C GLN A 11 58.16 26.98 -3.33
N SER A 12 58.92 26.66 -2.28
CA SER A 12 58.66 25.48 -1.44
C SER A 12 57.36 25.61 -0.64
N LEU A 13 57.08 26.79 -0.07
CA LEU A 13 55.83 27.04 0.66
C LEU A 13 54.60 26.93 -0.23
N LEU A 14 54.68 27.43 -1.47
CA LEU A 14 53.59 27.35 -2.43
C LEU A 14 53.36 25.91 -2.92
N LEU A 15 54.41 25.09 -2.96
CA LEU A 15 54.32 23.67 -3.33
C LEU A 15 53.67 22.85 -2.20
N GLU A 16 54.02 23.14 -0.95
CA GLU A 16 53.43 22.52 0.25
C GLU A 16 51.94 22.89 0.41
N GLU A 17 51.57 24.16 0.15
CA GLU A 17 50.16 24.60 0.18
C GLU A 17 49.31 23.94 -0.93
N LEU A 18 49.89 23.71 -2.12
CA LEU A 18 49.21 22.98 -3.21
C LEU A 18 49.06 21.48 -2.91
N GLU A 19 50.07 20.86 -2.27
CA GLU A 19 49.99 19.45 -1.86
C GLU A 19 48.95 19.26 -0.74
N GLU A 20 48.86 20.18 0.23
CA GLU A 20 47.81 20.16 1.27
C GLU A 20 46.40 20.33 0.68
N GLU A 21 46.21 21.25 -0.29
CA GLU A 21 44.91 21.42 -0.97
C GLU A 21 44.49 20.17 -1.77
N GLU A 22 45.43 19.48 -2.41
CA GLU A 22 45.17 18.24 -3.18
C GLU A 22 44.81 17.07 -2.26
N ASP A 23 45.49 16.93 -1.12
CA ASP A 23 45.22 15.89 -0.11
C ASP A 23 43.85 16.11 0.57
N ASP A 24 43.48 17.37 0.88
CA ASP A 24 42.16 17.73 1.41
C ASP A 24 41.02 17.43 0.41
N GLU A 25 41.24 17.67 -0.89
CA GLU A 25 40.27 17.34 -1.94
C GLU A 25 40.12 15.82 -2.10
N GLU A 26 41.22 15.06 -2.04
CA GLU A 26 41.20 13.58 -2.09
C GLU A 26 40.49 12.97 -0.87
N ASP A 27 40.71 13.52 0.33
CA ASP A 27 40.04 13.12 1.55
C ASP A 27 38.53 13.42 1.50
N LEU A 28 38.15 14.60 0.99
CA LEU A 28 36.74 14.99 0.84
C LEU A 28 36.03 14.11 -0.20
N LEU A 29 36.68 13.79 -1.32
CA LEU A 29 36.18 12.86 -2.34
C LEU A 29 36.05 11.44 -1.78
N SER A 30 37.04 10.99 -1.02
CA SER A 30 37.03 9.68 -0.35
C SER A 30 35.89 9.58 0.66
N LEU A 31 35.68 10.60 1.48
CA LEU A 31 34.57 10.68 2.42
C LEU A 31 33.22 10.69 1.70
N ALA A 32 33.09 11.46 0.62
CA ALA A 32 31.88 11.51 -0.20
C ALA A 32 31.58 10.16 -0.86
N ALA A 33 32.59 9.43 -1.33
CA ALA A 33 32.44 8.11 -1.92
C ALA A 33 31.97 7.07 -0.88
N VAL A 34 32.52 7.11 0.34
CA VAL A 34 32.09 6.24 1.45
C VAL A 34 30.65 6.56 1.85
N ALA A 35 30.32 7.84 2.01
CA ALA A 35 28.96 8.28 2.34
C ALA A 35 27.95 7.88 1.26
N GLY A 36 28.29 8.09 -0.01
CA GLY A 36 27.47 7.67 -1.15
C GLY A 36 27.23 6.16 -1.18
N THR A 37 28.27 5.36 -0.92
CA THR A 37 28.15 3.90 -0.82
C THR A 37 27.27 3.46 0.35
N MET A 38 27.37 4.12 1.51
CA MET A 38 26.51 3.83 2.66
C MET A 38 25.05 4.18 2.39
N VAL A 39 24.77 5.34 1.79
CA VAL A 39 23.41 5.75 1.43
C VAL A 39 22.81 4.76 0.43
N TYR A 40 23.51 4.49 -0.67
CA TYR A 40 23.07 3.54 -1.68
C TYR A 40 22.85 2.14 -1.11
N GLY A 41 23.81 1.61 -0.33
CA GLY A 41 23.67 0.30 0.32
C GLY A 41 22.53 0.24 1.33
N SER A 42 22.24 1.36 2.01
CA SER A 42 21.12 1.46 2.95
C SER A 42 19.76 1.45 2.23
N GLU A 43 19.66 2.08 1.06
CA GLU A 43 18.47 2.07 0.21
C GLU A 43 18.23 0.67 -0.34
N GLU A 44 19.25 0.03 -0.90
CA GLU A 44 19.14 -1.32 -1.44
C GLU A 44 18.80 -2.35 -0.33
N ALA A 45 19.33 -2.18 0.88
CA ALA A 45 18.95 -3.00 2.03
C ALA A 45 17.51 -2.74 2.51
N ARG A 46 16.96 -1.53 2.32
CA ARG A 46 15.54 -1.24 2.60
C ARG A 46 14.65 -1.86 1.55
N GLU A 47 15.02 -1.80 0.28
CA GLU A 47 14.28 -2.43 -0.82
C GLU A 47 14.20 -3.94 -0.64
N ARG A 48 15.33 -4.62 -0.44
CA ARG A 48 15.35 -6.06 -0.19
C ARG A 48 14.54 -6.46 1.05
N ARG A 49 14.52 -5.63 2.10
CA ARG A 49 13.68 -5.86 3.29
C ARG A 49 12.20 -5.67 2.98
N ASN A 50 11.84 -4.64 2.21
CA ASN A 50 10.47 -4.40 1.78
C ASN A 50 9.97 -5.51 0.86
N GLU A 51 10.79 -5.99 -0.06
CA GLU A 51 10.49 -7.12 -0.96
C GLU A 51 10.35 -8.42 -0.16
N ALA A 52 11.30 -8.75 0.70
CA ALA A 52 11.19 -9.92 1.58
C ALA A 52 9.98 -9.83 2.54
N GLN A 53 9.58 -8.62 2.93
CA GLN A 53 8.38 -8.40 3.74
C GLN A 53 7.11 -8.54 2.89
N ARG A 54 7.10 -8.07 1.63
CA ARG A 54 6.00 -8.30 0.67
C ARG A 54 5.80 -9.80 0.43
N ASP A 55 6.87 -10.55 0.21
CA ASP A 55 6.81 -12.00 0.00
C ASP A 55 6.27 -12.77 1.22
N ARG A 56 6.39 -12.19 2.42
CA ARG A 56 5.88 -12.76 3.67
C ARG A 56 4.47 -12.28 4.00
N GLN A 57 4.00 -11.18 3.42
CA GLN A 57 2.66 -10.66 3.66
C GLN A 57 1.64 -11.53 2.92
N GLN A 58 0.65 -12.01 3.66
CA GLN A 58 -0.44 -12.81 3.08
C GLN A 58 -1.59 -11.96 2.56
N TYR A 59 -1.57 -10.63 2.71
CA TYR A 59 -2.63 -9.74 2.24
C TYR A 59 -2.24 -9.02 0.95
N LEU A 60 -3.22 -8.76 0.10
CA LEU A 60 -3.05 -8.01 -1.15
C LEU A 60 -3.09 -6.49 -0.93
N MET A 61 -2.26 -5.77 -1.67
CA MET A 61 -2.27 -4.31 -1.70
C MET A 61 -3.27 -3.79 -2.74
N ARG A 62 -3.55 -2.48 -2.73
CA ARG A 62 -4.47 -1.89 -3.72
C ARG A 62 -4.04 -2.14 -5.16
N SER A 63 -2.74 -2.16 -5.42
CA SER A 63 -2.13 -2.44 -6.71
C SER A 63 -2.43 -3.84 -7.23
N ASP A 64 -2.66 -4.79 -6.32
CA ASP A 64 -2.79 -6.22 -6.64
C ASP A 64 -4.27 -6.62 -6.81
N LEU A 65 -5.18 -5.69 -6.54
CA LEU A 65 -6.63 -5.88 -6.66
C LEU A 65 -7.17 -5.23 -7.93
N LEU A 66 -8.35 -5.67 -8.35
CA LEU A 66 -9.08 -5.05 -9.45
C LEU A 66 -9.24 -3.53 -9.23
N PRO A 67 -8.99 -2.71 -10.28
CA PRO A 67 -8.94 -1.25 -10.15
C PRO A 67 -10.29 -0.65 -9.77
N ASP A 68 -11.39 -1.28 -10.18
CA ASP A 68 -12.75 -0.87 -9.83
C ASP A 68 -13.53 -2.03 -9.15
N PRO A 69 -13.74 -1.96 -7.83
CA PRO A 69 -14.46 -3.00 -7.09
C PRO A 69 -15.95 -3.07 -7.44
N GLN A 70 -16.51 -2.07 -8.12
CA GLN A 70 -17.94 -2.04 -8.47
C GLN A 70 -18.27 -2.65 -9.84
N ARG A 71 -17.29 -2.87 -10.72
CA ARG A 71 -17.58 -3.15 -12.14
C ARG A 71 -17.10 -4.49 -12.67
N ALA A 72 -16.19 -5.18 -11.97
CA ALA A 72 -15.55 -6.38 -12.51
C ALA A 72 -15.11 -7.38 -11.44
N THR A 73 -15.77 -7.42 -10.28
CA THR A 73 -15.39 -8.34 -9.19
C THR A 73 -15.96 -9.74 -9.40
N PRO A 74 -15.27 -10.79 -8.93
CA PRO A 74 -15.83 -12.14 -8.90
C PRO A 74 -17.17 -12.20 -8.16
N TRP A 75 -17.36 -11.36 -7.12
CA TRP A 75 -18.66 -11.17 -6.48
C TRP A 75 -19.75 -10.77 -7.47
N LEU A 76 -19.50 -9.78 -8.33
CA LEU A 76 -20.49 -9.33 -9.30
C LEU A 76 -20.88 -10.45 -10.27
N ALA A 77 -19.93 -11.29 -10.68
CA ALA A 77 -20.22 -12.46 -11.50
C ALA A 77 -21.12 -13.49 -10.78
N VAL A 78 -20.92 -13.69 -9.47
CA VAL A 78 -21.81 -14.54 -8.66
C VAL A 78 -23.20 -13.91 -8.58
N HIS A 79 -23.27 -12.63 -8.27
CA HIS A 79 -24.50 -11.87 -8.12
C HIS A 79 -25.33 -11.87 -9.42
N ASP A 80 -24.71 -11.52 -10.54
CA ASP A 80 -25.35 -11.45 -11.86
C ASP A 80 -25.75 -12.82 -12.43
N SER A 81 -25.21 -13.91 -11.87
CA SER A 81 -25.58 -15.25 -12.33
C SER A 81 -26.93 -15.74 -11.80
N TRP A 82 -27.47 -15.12 -10.73
CA TRP A 82 -28.70 -15.55 -10.04
C TRP A 82 -28.74 -17.07 -9.74
N ASN A 83 -27.56 -17.66 -9.51
CA ASN A 83 -27.42 -19.10 -9.35
C ASN A 83 -27.42 -19.48 -7.87
N ASN A 84 -28.49 -20.17 -7.45
CA ASN A 84 -28.63 -20.67 -6.08
C ASN A 84 -27.40 -21.47 -5.61
N ARG A 85 -26.78 -22.27 -6.48
CA ARG A 85 -25.59 -23.04 -6.10
C ARG A 85 -24.41 -22.15 -5.77
N ALA A 86 -24.21 -21.08 -6.54
CA ALA A 86 -23.14 -20.13 -6.32
C ALA A 86 -23.36 -19.38 -5.00
N TYR A 87 -24.56 -18.84 -4.78
CA TYR A 87 -24.91 -18.15 -3.53
C TYR A 87 -24.77 -19.07 -2.30
N ILE A 88 -25.28 -20.31 -2.35
CA ILE A 88 -25.19 -21.24 -1.22
C ILE A 88 -23.72 -21.59 -0.93
N THR A 89 -22.93 -21.83 -1.97
CA THR A 89 -21.52 -22.24 -1.81
C THR A 89 -20.67 -21.08 -1.28
N THR A 90 -20.94 -19.85 -1.71
CA THR A 90 -20.15 -18.67 -1.36
C THR A 90 -20.64 -18.02 -0.06
N MET A 91 -21.93 -18.10 0.28
CA MET A 91 -22.57 -17.30 1.35
C MET A 91 -23.51 -18.10 2.24
N GLY A 92 -23.74 -19.38 1.96
CA GLY A 92 -24.61 -20.24 2.76
C GLY A 92 -26.12 -20.04 2.57
N PHE A 93 -26.54 -19.10 1.72
CA PHE A 93 -27.95 -18.79 1.46
C PHE A 93 -28.28 -18.92 -0.03
N ASP A 94 -29.54 -19.18 -0.37
CA ASP A 94 -29.99 -19.12 -1.76
C ASP A 94 -30.29 -17.67 -2.18
N VAL A 95 -30.55 -17.47 -3.48
CA VAL A 95 -30.79 -16.13 -4.03
C VAL A 95 -32.03 -15.49 -3.41
N ALA A 96 -33.12 -16.25 -3.24
CA ALA A 96 -34.36 -15.73 -2.69
C ALA A 96 -34.19 -15.22 -1.25
N THR A 97 -33.45 -15.97 -0.43
CA THR A 97 -33.16 -15.57 0.95
C THR A 97 -32.23 -14.36 0.99
N PHE A 98 -31.23 -14.32 0.12
CA PHE A 98 -30.33 -13.18 0.01
C PHE A 98 -31.09 -11.89 -0.34
N GLU A 99 -31.90 -11.92 -1.40
CA GLU A 99 -32.71 -10.76 -1.82
C GLU A 99 -33.69 -10.35 -0.73
N HIS A 100 -34.32 -11.32 -0.05
CA HIS A 100 -35.20 -11.02 1.06
C HIS A 100 -34.48 -10.24 2.17
N ILE A 101 -33.26 -10.63 2.56
CA ILE A 101 -32.48 -9.90 3.57
C ILE A 101 -32.08 -8.52 3.05
N LEU A 102 -31.67 -8.43 1.78
CA LEU A 102 -31.27 -7.19 1.14
C LEU A 102 -32.40 -6.15 1.17
N GLU A 103 -33.61 -6.58 0.83
CA GLU A 103 -34.83 -5.76 0.77
C GLU A 103 -35.44 -5.47 2.15
N SER A 104 -35.24 -6.35 3.14
CA SER A 104 -35.77 -6.23 4.51
C SER A 104 -35.03 -5.21 5.39
N ASP A 105 -34.65 -4.06 4.82
CA ASP A 105 -33.89 -2.94 5.41
C ASP A 105 -32.37 -3.01 5.35
N PHE A 106 -31.74 -4.13 4.95
CA PHE A 106 -30.27 -4.13 4.89
C PHE A 106 -29.76 -3.06 3.94
N ALA A 107 -30.33 -2.95 2.73
CA ALA A 107 -29.93 -1.93 1.76
C ALA A 107 -30.18 -0.52 2.28
N SER A 108 -31.33 -0.28 2.91
CA SER A 108 -31.68 1.01 3.50
C SER A 108 -30.68 1.42 4.60
N LYS A 109 -30.38 0.51 5.53
CA LYS A 109 -29.43 0.75 6.63
C LYS A 109 -28.00 0.90 6.11
N TRP A 110 -27.57 0.05 5.18
CA TRP A 110 -26.25 0.16 4.58
C TRP A 110 -26.08 1.54 3.94
N ASN A 111 -27.02 1.95 3.10
CA ASN A 111 -26.95 3.20 2.36
C ASN A 111 -27.06 4.44 3.26
N SER A 112 -27.83 4.38 4.35
CA SER A 112 -28.02 5.50 5.28
C SER A 112 -26.94 5.60 6.38
N THR A 113 -26.28 4.50 6.74
CA THR A 113 -25.33 4.46 7.85
C THR A 113 -23.92 4.82 7.39
N PRO A 114 -23.29 5.89 7.89
CA PRO A 114 -21.90 6.20 7.59
C PRO A 114 -20.95 5.16 8.20
N ILE A 115 -19.96 4.70 7.44
CA ILE A 115 -18.91 3.81 7.98
C ILE A 115 -18.00 4.64 8.90
N PRO A 116 -17.91 4.33 10.22
CA PRO A 116 -17.07 5.08 11.14
C PRO A 116 -15.60 5.00 10.71
N ARG A 117 -14.90 6.14 10.63
CA ARG A 117 -13.45 6.19 10.41
C ARG A 117 -12.81 6.98 11.55
N SER A 118 -11.61 6.57 12.02
CA SER A 118 -10.93 7.24 13.14
C SER A 118 -10.69 8.73 12.89
N ASN A 119 -10.53 9.11 11.61
CA ASN A 119 -10.29 10.49 11.18
C ASN A 119 -11.57 11.32 10.92
N SER A 120 -12.77 10.81 11.23
CA SER A 120 -14.01 11.59 11.09
C SER A 120 -14.58 12.01 12.45
N LYS A 121 -14.37 13.27 12.83
CA LYS A 121 -15.16 13.94 13.87
C LYS A 121 -16.58 14.18 13.34
N GLY A 122 -17.55 13.40 13.80
CA GLY A 122 -18.97 13.70 13.65
C GLY A 122 -19.62 13.34 12.30
N THR A 123 -20.90 13.01 12.42
CA THR A 123 -21.95 12.61 11.47
C THR A 123 -21.85 13.22 10.06
N LYS A 124 -20.93 12.74 9.24
CA LYS A 124 -20.93 13.03 7.81
C LYS A 124 -21.98 12.16 7.12
N PRO A 125 -22.77 12.70 6.18
CA PRO A 125 -23.72 11.91 5.42
C PRO A 125 -23.00 10.77 4.68
N PRO A 126 -23.67 9.63 4.47
CA PRO A 126 -23.08 8.50 3.77
C PRO A 126 -22.74 8.89 2.32
N LEU A 127 -21.46 8.71 1.95
CA LEU A 127 -20.96 9.00 0.60
C LEU A 127 -21.16 7.78 -0.30
N LEU A 128 -22.39 7.56 -0.77
CA LEU A 128 -22.77 6.38 -1.59
C LEU A 128 -21.84 6.18 -2.81
N GLY A 129 -21.53 7.24 -3.54
CA GLY A 129 -20.63 7.19 -4.71
C GLY A 129 -19.14 7.02 -4.39
N ARG A 130 -18.74 6.92 -3.12
CA ARG A 130 -17.34 6.69 -2.69
C ARG A 130 -17.14 5.40 -1.90
N ARG A 131 -18.16 4.54 -1.84
CA ARG A 131 -18.04 3.21 -1.23
C ARG A 131 -17.49 2.23 -2.25
N SER A 132 -16.61 1.33 -1.82
CA SER A 132 -16.10 0.27 -2.70
C SER A 132 -17.17 -0.75 -3.07
N LEU A 133 -18.18 -0.93 -2.21
CA LEU A 133 -19.28 -1.88 -2.40
C LEU A 133 -20.62 -1.17 -2.24
N ASP A 134 -21.58 -1.57 -3.08
CA ASP A 134 -22.98 -1.26 -2.93
C ASP A 134 -23.63 -2.11 -1.82
N ALA A 135 -24.95 -1.99 -1.64
CA ALA A 135 -25.65 -2.73 -0.59
C ALA A 135 -25.57 -4.24 -0.79
N ALA A 136 -25.73 -4.72 -2.03
CA ALA A 136 -25.64 -6.14 -2.35
C ALA A 136 -24.23 -6.68 -2.05
N GLY A 137 -23.18 -6.00 -2.53
CA GLY A 137 -21.80 -6.36 -2.21
C GLY A 137 -21.46 -6.28 -0.72
N GLY A 138 -22.02 -5.32 0.01
CA GLY A 138 -21.87 -5.24 1.47
C GLY A 138 -22.50 -6.42 2.20
N LEU A 139 -23.72 -6.81 1.81
CA LEU A 139 -24.39 -7.98 2.38
C LEU A 139 -23.62 -9.26 2.03
N GLY A 140 -23.23 -9.38 0.77
CA GLY A 140 -22.46 -10.52 0.28
C GLY A 140 -21.14 -10.69 1.03
N LEU A 141 -20.43 -9.59 1.28
CA LEU A 141 -19.20 -9.58 2.07
C LEU A 141 -19.43 -10.11 3.49
N VAL A 142 -20.46 -9.61 4.17
CA VAL A 142 -20.79 -10.01 5.54
C VAL A 142 -21.17 -11.49 5.60
N LEU A 143 -22.03 -11.95 4.70
CA LEU A 143 -22.46 -13.35 4.67
C LEU A 143 -21.29 -14.26 4.36
N HIS A 144 -20.48 -13.94 3.34
CA HIS A 144 -19.27 -14.69 3.05
C HIS A 144 -18.35 -14.76 4.27
N TYR A 145 -18.10 -13.64 4.95
CA TYR A 145 -17.25 -13.62 6.14
C TYR A 145 -17.78 -14.51 7.28
N LEU A 146 -19.11 -14.53 7.47
CA LEU A 146 -19.73 -15.32 8.55
C LEU A 146 -19.85 -16.81 8.22
N THR A 147 -20.04 -17.17 6.95
CA THR A 147 -20.28 -18.57 6.54
C THR A 147 -19.07 -19.28 5.98
N SER A 148 -18.02 -18.54 5.58
CA SER A 148 -16.85 -19.09 4.94
C SER A 148 -15.71 -19.25 5.95
N THR A 149 -15.11 -20.44 6.05
CA THR A 149 -13.85 -20.68 6.77
C THR A 149 -12.62 -20.24 5.97
N MET A 150 -12.84 -19.44 4.93
CA MET A 150 -11.85 -19.08 3.93
C MET A 150 -10.93 -17.97 4.44
N LEU A 151 -9.68 -17.98 3.97
CA LEU A 151 -8.68 -16.98 4.32
C LEU A 151 -9.14 -15.57 3.88
N ASP A 152 -8.79 -14.56 4.68
CA ASP A 152 -9.07 -13.14 4.39
C ASP A 152 -8.61 -12.71 2.98
N VAL A 153 -7.56 -13.33 2.45
CA VAL A 153 -7.06 -13.10 1.09
C VAL A 153 -8.11 -13.37 0.02
N SER A 154 -8.94 -14.39 0.24
CA SER A 154 -10.00 -14.74 -0.71
C SER A 154 -11.15 -13.74 -0.68
N LEU A 155 -11.47 -13.21 0.50
CA LEU A 155 -12.40 -12.08 0.64
C LEU A 155 -11.90 -10.85 -0.14
N MET A 156 -10.60 -10.56 -0.03
CA MET A 156 -9.97 -9.46 -0.75
C MET A 156 -10.06 -9.64 -2.26
N GLN A 157 -9.82 -10.85 -2.77
CA GLN A 157 -9.91 -11.15 -4.21
C GLN A 157 -11.34 -11.13 -4.72
N ILE A 158 -12.30 -11.70 -3.97
CA ILE A 158 -13.70 -11.81 -4.41
C ILE A 158 -14.38 -10.44 -4.42
N PHE A 159 -14.11 -9.58 -3.43
CA PHE A 159 -14.76 -8.28 -3.28
C PHE A 159 -13.88 -7.09 -3.67
N ALA A 160 -12.63 -7.33 -4.09
CA ALA A 160 -11.63 -6.29 -4.38
C ALA A 160 -11.46 -5.25 -3.26
N ILE A 161 -11.48 -5.73 -2.01
CA ILE A 161 -11.30 -4.92 -0.80
C ILE A 161 -9.92 -5.12 -0.18
N ILE A 162 -9.43 -4.10 0.52
CA ILE A 162 -8.19 -4.18 1.32
C ILE A 162 -8.58 -4.22 2.79
N PRO A 163 -7.94 -5.07 3.62
CA PRO A 163 -8.07 -5.03 5.06
C PRO A 163 -7.69 -3.64 5.53
N SER A 164 -8.60 -2.94 6.19
CA SER A 164 -8.31 -1.63 6.78
C SER A 164 -7.37 -1.72 7.99
N THR A 165 -6.89 -2.92 8.33
CA THR A 165 -5.93 -3.21 9.40
C THR A 165 -4.48 -3.01 8.96
N VAL A 166 -4.22 -2.70 7.70
CA VAL A 166 -2.87 -2.36 7.22
C VAL A 166 -2.63 -0.86 7.47
N SER A 167 -2.24 -0.52 8.71
CA SER A 167 -1.64 0.78 9.06
C SER A 167 -0.20 0.58 9.49
#